data_AF-A0A8M8UYY7-F1
#
_entry.id   AF-A0A8M8UYY7-F1
#
_cell.length_a   1.000
_cell.length_b   1.000
_cell.length_c   1.000
_cell.angle_alpha   90.00
_cell.angle_beta   90.00
_cell.angle_gamma   90.00
#
_symmetry.space_group_name_H-M   'P 1'
#
loop_
_entity.id
_entity.type
_entity.pdbx_description
1 polymer ?
#
loop_
_entity_poly.entity_id
_entity_poly.type
_entity_poly.pdbx_seq_one_letter_code
_entity_poly.pdbx_strand_id
1 'polypeptide(L)'
;MEGNPRCFFKIMMPGFQGKLNLPPAFCKKVREERSDWAIVTSRKGMWKMNVCRNPEGLISFVNGWPEFVSDHGLSVGDFVVFEHTGDLHFNAVVFDVSACNKEFVVEFKKEDPGRQVHSKYHSRNTKKEAPGRQVHSKYHSRNTKRKPDKESVISKNPYFVLTLKPSHLQKSGKVTIPANFSRSNNLNGFSSVILTDPNRREWPIKLSFQRTGQFRARMATGWVSFYASNKLQEGDVCVFEVNRSSQCNKSIMMDVKIFRAPLVHGIDSLNS
;
A
#
# COMPACT_ATOMS: atom_id res chain seq x y z
N MET A 1 3.89 -23.59 -16.35
CA MET A 1 3.88 -22.18 -16.80
C MET A 1 4.41 -21.34 -15.65
N GLU A 2 5.60 -20.76 -15.82
CA GLU A 2 6.33 -20.03 -14.78
C GLU A 2 5.48 -18.92 -14.16
N GLY A 3 5.53 -18.83 -12.83
CA GLY A 3 4.88 -17.77 -12.07
C GLY A 3 5.47 -16.42 -12.45
N ASN A 4 4.78 -15.70 -13.31
CA ASN A 4 5.18 -14.40 -13.84
C ASN A 4 5.37 -13.40 -12.67
N PRO A 5 6.50 -12.68 -12.56
CA PRO A 5 6.71 -11.78 -11.44
C PRO A 5 5.66 -10.67 -11.45
N ARG A 6 4.86 -10.63 -10.36
CA ARG A 6 3.84 -9.61 -10.08
C ARG A 6 4.44 -8.30 -9.60
N CYS A 7 5.74 -8.26 -9.34
CA CYS A 7 6.37 -7.12 -8.70
C CYS A 7 7.37 -6.44 -9.63
N PHE A 8 7.45 -5.11 -9.53
CA PHE A 8 8.55 -4.32 -10.05
C PHE A 8 8.88 -3.23 -9.04
N PHE A 9 10.05 -2.61 -9.17
CA PHE A 9 10.39 -1.42 -8.41
C PHE A 9 10.76 -0.27 -9.33
N LYS A 10 10.62 0.95 -8.82
CA LYS A 10 11.11 2.15 -9.49
C LYS A 10 11.96 2.98 -8.54
N ILE A 11 13.15 3.34 -8.98
CA ILE A 11 13.98 4.37 -8.36
C ILE A 11 13.52 5.75 -8.87
N MET A 12 13.30 6.68 -7.96
CA MET A 12 12.87 8.05 -8.25
C MET A 12 14.08 8.87 -8.75
N MET A 13 14.22 8.93 -10.07
CA MET A 13 15.23 9.75 -10.75
C MET A 13 14.69 11.16 -11.03
N PRO A 14 15.55 12.18 -11.23
CA PRO A 14 15.09 13.53 -11.56
C PRO A 14 14.04 13.55 -12.68
N GLY A 15 12.95 14.32 -12.48
CA GLY A 15 11.81 14.40 -13.42
C GLY A 15 10.65 13.44 -13.12
N PHE A 16 10.72 12.65 -12.05
CA PHE A 16 9.66 11.72 -11.66
C PHE A 16 8.37 12.40 -11.17
N GLN A 17 8.40 13.69 -10.78
CA GLN A 17 7.31 14.32 -10.03
C GLN A 17 5.99 14.41 -10.80
N GLY A 18 6.04 14.57 -12.12
CA GLY A 18 4.85 14.73 -12.96
C GLY A 18 4.23 13.43 -13.45
N LYS A 19 5.02 12.36 -13.59
CA LYS A 19 4.55 11.05 -14.07
C LYS A 19 5.49 9.92 -13.69
N LEU A 20 4.95 8.70 -13.64
CA LEU A 20 5.72 7.47 -13.49
C LEU A 20 5.60 6.59 -14.73
N ASN A 21 6.70 6.36 -15.44
CA ASN A 21 6.74 5.35 -16.51
C ASN A 21 6.97 3.96 -15.90
N LEU A 22 6.09 3.01 -16.24
CA LEU A 22 6.22 1.62 -15.80
C LEU A 22 7.34 0.92 -16.59
N PRO A 23 7.98 -0.12 -16.02
CA PRO A 23 9.01 -0.87 -16.71
C PRO A 23 8.48 -1.47 -18.03
N PRO A 24 9.19 -1.34 -19.17
CA PRO A 24 8.72 -1.86 -20.46
C PRO A 24 8.39 -3.37 -20.43
N ALA A 25 9.19 -4.16 -19.70
CA ALA A 25 8.94 -5.58 -19.52
C ALA A 25 7.65 -5.87 -18.74
N PHE A 26 7.24 -4.96 -17.85
CA PHE A 26 5.96 -5.06 -17.14
C PHE A 26 4.80 -4.66 -18.06
N CYS A 27 4.92 -3.55 -18.80
CA CYS A 27 3.89 -3.10 -19.76
C CYS A 27 3.48 -4.19 -20.75
N LYS A 28 4.45 -4.94 -21.28
CA LYS A 28 4.19 -6.08 -22.19
C LYS A 28 3.28 -7.16 -21.58
N LYS A 29 3.29 -7.31 -20.26
CA LYS A 29 2.52 -8.33 -19.52
C LYS A 29 1.09 -7.88 -19.22
N VAL A 30 0.88 -6.58 -19.01
CA VAL A 30 -0.44 -6.00 -18.70
C VAL A 30 -1.09 -5.32 -19.90
N ARG A 31 -0.59 -5.56 -21.12
CA ARG A 31 -1.07 -4.94 -22.36
C ARG A 31 -2.56 -5.19 -22.64
N GLU A 32 -3.10 -6.30 -22.15
CA GLU A 32 -4.50 -6.69 -22.31
C GLU A 32 -5.41 -5.98 -21.29
N GLU A 33 -4.85 -5.41 -20.23
CA GLU A 33 -5.59 -4.60 -19.25
C GLU A 33 -5.83 -3.20 -19.83
N ARG A 34 -7.08 -2.92 -20.22
CA ARG A 34 -7.46 -1.70 -20.96
C ARG A 34 -8.02 -0.57 -20.10
N SER A 35 -7.97 -0.68 -18.77
CA SER A 35 -8.46 0.39 -17.89
C SER A 35 -7.76 1.73 -18.16
N ASP A 36 -8.53 2.82 -18.18
CA ASP A 36 -8.02 4.20 -18.28
C ASP A 36 -7.41 4.71 -16.98
N TRP A 37 -7.58 3.93 -15.91
CA TRP A 37 -7.08 4.24 -14.59
C TRP A 37 -6.35 3.05 -13.97
N ALA A 38 -5.37 3.38 -13.13
CA ALA A 38 -4.70 2.46 -12.23
C ALA A 38 -5.07 2.84 -10.80
N ILE A 39 -5.08 1.85 -9.91
CA ILE A 39 -5.25 2.09 -8.47
C ILE A 39 -3.97 1.70 -7.80
N VAL A 40 -3.35 2.67 -7.12
CA VAL A 40 -2.18 2.41 -6.28
C VAL A 40 -2.61 2.53 -4.83
N THR A 41 -2.31 1.51 -4.04
CA THR A 41 -2.62 1.46 -2.62
C THR A 41 -1.36 1.38 -1.80
N SER A 42 -1.24 2.20 -0.77
CA SER A 42 -0.12 2.20 0.20
C SER A 42 -0.67 2.34 1.62
N ARG A 43 0.20 2.40 2.63
CA ARG A 43 -0.25 2.55 4.02
C ARG A 43 -0.97 3.84 4.31
N LYS A 44 -0.80 4.85 3.46
CA LYS A 44 -1.43 6.16 3.65
C LYS A 44 -2.79 6.28 2.95
N GLY A 45 -3.20 5.29 2.15
CA GLY A 45 -4.48 5.32 1.46
C GLY A 45 -4.46 4.71 0.05
N MET A 46 -5.30 5.26 -0.82
CA MET A 46 -5.50 4.80 -2.19
C MET A 46 -5.49 5.99 -3.13
N TRP A 47 -4.73 5.87 -4.23
CA TRP A 47 -4.62 6.89 -5.27
C TRP A 47 -5.11 6.30 -6.57
N LYS A 48 -6.12 6.95 -7.15
CA LYS A 48 -6.55 6.68 -8.52
C LYS A 48 -5.67 7.48 -9.46
N MET A 49 -5.00 6.79 -10.37
CA MET A 49 -4.08 7.39 -11.32
C MET A 49 -4.62 7.26 -12.74
N ASN A 50 -4.56 8.33 -13.52
CA ASN A 50 -4.82 8.22 -14.95
C ASN A 50 -3.68 7.44 -15.63
N VAL A 51 -4.05 6.56 -16.55
CA VAL A 51 -3.11 5.75 -17.32
C VAL A 51 -2.97 6.32 -18.73
N CYS A 52 -1.77 6.75 -19.08
CA CYS A 52 -1.42 7.10 -20.45
C CYS A 52 -0.65 5.96 -21.11
N ARG A 53 -1.09 5.57 -22.32
CA ARG A 53 -0.43 4.58 -23.18
C ARG A 53 0.14 5.28 -24.40
N ASN A 54 1.42 5.05 -24.69
CA ASN A 54 2.02 5.51 -25.94
C ASN A 54 1.80 4.48 -27.08
N PRO A 55 2.11 4.80 -28.34
CA PRO A 55 1.95 3.87 -29.47
C PRO A 55 2.69 2.54 -29.32
N GLU A 56 3.79 2.52 -28.56
CA GLU A 56 4.57 1.32 -28.25
C GLU A 56 3.95 0.46 -27.14
N GLY A 57 2.80 0.87 -26.58
CA GLY A 57 2.10 0.17 -25.51
C GLY A 57 2.74 0.34 -24.12
N LEU A 58 3.65 1.31 -23.95
CA LEU A 58 4.22 1.66 -22.66
C LEU A 58 3.22 2.48 -21.85
N ILE A 59 3.07 2.08 -20.58
CA ILE A 59 2.13 2.66 -19.62
C ILE A 59 2.87 3.68 -18.76
N SER A 60 2.21 4.81 -18.51
CA SER A 60 2.62 5.79 -17.51
C SER A 60 1.45 6.20 -16.62
N PHE A 61 1.73 6.38 -15.33
CA PHE A 61 0.82 7.03 -14.39
C PHE A 61 1.04 8.54 -14.45
N VAL A 62 -0.02 9.31 -14.67
CA VAL A 62 0.03 10.76 -14.86
C VAL A 62 -0.76 11.49 -13.76
N ASN A 63 -1.99 11.93 -13.99
CA ASN A 63 -2.82 12.53 -12.92
C ASN A 63 -2.98 11.53 -11.77
N GLY A 64 -2.95 11.99 -10.52
CA GLY A 64 -2.94 11.15 -9.31
C GLY A 64 -1.53 10.73 -8.85
N TRP A 65 -0.53 10.76 -9.74
CA TRP A 65 0.85 10.47 -9.37
C TRP A 65 1.54 11.61 -8.60
N PRO A 66 1.41 12.90 -8.97
CA PRO A 66 1.96 14.00 -8.19
C PRO A 66 1.46 14.02 -6.72
N GLU A 67 0.18 13.69 -6.52
CA GLU A 67 -0.43 13.55 -5.19
C GLU A 67 0.22 12.41 -4.41
N PHE A 68 0.40 11.24 -5.04
CA PHE A 68 1.13 10.12 -4.44
C PHE A 68 2.57 10.52 -4.05
N VAL A 69 3.28 11.24 -4.92
CA VAL A 69 4.64 11.74 -4.65
C VAL A 69 4.67 12.67 -3.44
N SER A 70 3.76 13.64 -3.42
CA SER A 70 3.63 14.62 -2.33
C SER A 70 3.28 13.94 -1.01
N ASP A 71 2.26 13.08 -1.01
CA ASP A 71 1.77 12.41 0.18
C ASP A 71 2.83 11.48 0.80
N HIS A 72 3.69 10.86 -0.01
CA HIS A 72 4.75 9.98 0.49
C HIS A 72 6.09 10.69 0.74
N GLY A 73 6.18 12.00 0.45
CA GLY A 73 7.43 12.74 0.58
C GLY A 73 8.55 12.12 -0.25
N LEU A 74 8.23 11.66 -1.46
CA LEU A 74 9.22 11.05 -2.37
C LEU A 74 10.27 12.08 -2.78
N SER A 75 11.52 11.68 -2.70
CA SER A 75 12.73 12.44 -3.02
C SER A 75 13.56 11.67 -4.05
N VAL A 76 14.50 12.36 -4.69
CA VAL A 76 15.43 11.71 -5.62
C VAL A 76 16.23 10.64 -4.90
N GLY A 77 16.30 9.44 -5.49
CA GLY A 77 17.00 8.28 -4.95
C GLY A 77 16.13 7.34 -4.09
N ASP A 78 14.95 7.78 -3.65
CA ASP A 78 13.97 6.86 -3.07
C ASP A 78 13.55 5.80 -4.09
N PHE A 79 12.98 4.69 -3.61
CA PHE A 79 12.37 3.72 -4.49
C PHE A 79 11.02 3.21 -3.99
N VAL A 80 10.16 2.86 -4.93
CA VAL A 80 8.83 2.31 -4.66
C VAL A 80 8.77 0.92 -5.25
N VAL A 81 8.39 -0.06 -4.43
CA VAL A 81 8.11 -1.42 -4.86
C VAL A 81 6.61 -1.52 -5.11
N PHE A 82 6.26 -1.93 -6.33
CA PHE A 82 4.89 -2.15 -6.76
C PHE A 82 4.63 -3.66 -6.88
N GLU A 83 3.53 -4.14 -6.31
CA GLU A 83 2.99 -5.47 -6.52
C GLU A 83 1.65 -5.35 -7.25
N HIS A 84 1.58 -5.87 -8.48
CA HIS A 84 0.37 -5.90 -9.28
C HIS A 84 -0.58 -7.00 -8.82
N THR A 85 -1.83 -6.61 -8.60
CA THR A 85 -2.90 -7.50 -8.11
C THR A 85 -3.95 -7.82 -9.19
N GLY A 86 -3.79 -7.25 -10.39
CA GLY A 86 -4.68 -7.39 -11.54
C GLY A 86 -5.40 -6.08 -11.87
N ASP A 87 -5.86 -5.93 -13.12
CA ASP A 87 -6.68 -4.79 -13.57
C ASP A 87 -6.04 -3.42 -13.26
N LEU A 88 -4.74 -3.32 -13.45
CA LEU A 88 -3.90 -2.16 -13.11
C LEU A 88 -4.05 -1.68 -11.66
N HIS A 89 -4.32 -2.62 -10.75
CA HIS A 89 -4.23 -2.38 -9.31
C HIS A 89 -2.83 -2.77 -8.81
N PHE A 90 -2.30 -1.95 -7.92
CA PHE A 90 -0.97 -2.10 -7.37
C PHE A 90 -0.96 -1.83 -5.86
N ASN A 91 -0.33 -2.71 -5.09
CA ASN A 91 0.17 -2.37 -3.76
C ASN A 91 1.52 -1.67 -3.93
N ALA A 92 1.74 -0.54 -3.26
CA ALA A 92 2.98 0.20 -3.25
C ALA A 92 3.58 0.24 -1.85
N VAL A 93 4.89 0.00 -1.76
CA VAL A 93 5.69 0.19 -0.53
C VAL A 93 6.85 1.11 -0.87
N VAL A 94 6.99 2.17 -0.07
CA VAL A 94 7.97 3.24 -0.32
C VAL A 94 9.19 3.07 0.58
N PHE A 95 10.37 3.22 0.00
CA PHE A 95 11.66 3.15 0.70
C PHE A 95 12.49 4.40 0.42
N ASP A 96 13.24 4.85 1.43
CA ASP A 96 14.17 5.95 1.29
C ASP A 96 15.52 5.50 0.70
N VAL A 97 16.42 6.47 0.49
CA VAL A 97 17.79 6.24 0.00
C VAL A 97 18.64 5.31 0.87
N SER A 98 18.26 5.09 2.14
CA SER A 98 18.92 4.13 3.04
C SER A 98 18.37 2.71 2.90
N ALA A 99 17.43 2.49 1.97
CA ALA A 99 16.64 1.28 1.81
C ALA A 99 15.73 0.96 3.02
N CYS A 100 15.46 1.96 3.88
CA CYS A 100 14.48 1.84 4.94
C CYS A 100 13.09 2.17 4.42
N ASN A 101 12.08 1.42 4.86
CA ASN A 101 10.70 1.72 4.49
C ASN A 101 10.32 3.09 5.07
N LYS A 102 9.87 4.04 4.24
CA LYS A 102 9.45 5.39 4.66
C LYS A 102 8.19 5.39 5.52
N GLU A 103 7.42 4.32 5.45
CA GLU A 103 6.26 4.08 6.30
C GLU A 103 6.65 3.42 7.63
N PHE A 104 7.95 3.13 7.85
CA PHE A 104 8.53 2.73 9.13
C PHE A 104 9.12 3.95 9.82
N VAL A 105 8.32 4.63 10.63
CA VAL A 105 8.86 5.65 11.54
C VAL A 105 9.55 4.92 12.68
N VAL A 106 10.89 4.97 12.71
CA VAL A 106 11.65 4.59 13.91
C VAL A 106 11.35 5.64 14.96
N GLU A 107 10.43 5.34 15.87
CA GLU A 107 10.28 6.12 17.09
C GLU A 107 11.54 5.87 17.94
N PHE A 108 12.55 6.72 17.77
CA PHE A 108 13.57 6.88 18.79
C PHE A 108 12.86 7.42 20.02
N LYS A 109 12.47 6.52 20.93
CA LYS A 109 12.22 6.92 22.32
C LYS A 109 13.47 7.66 22.75
N LYS A 110 13.31 8.93 23.11
CA LYS A 110 14.37 9.66 23.81
C LYS A 110 14.62 8.87 25.09
N GLU A 111 15.69 8.09 25.12
CA GLU A 111 16.19 7.55 26.37
C GLU A 111 16.72 8.71 27.21
N ASP A 112 16.36 8.65 28.49
CA ASP A 112 16.80 9.52 29.57
C ASP A 112 18.33 9.70 29.52
N PRO A 113 18.89 10.92 29.67
CA PRO A 113 20.33 11.15 29.58
C PRO A 113 21.00 10.62 30.85
N GLY A 114 21.27 9.31 30.89
CA GLY A 114 21.71 8.66 32.12
C GLY A 114 22.29 7.26 31.97
N ARG A 115 22.95 6.92 30.86
CA ARG A 115 23.87 5.76 30.84
C ARG A 115 24.88 5.86 29.70
N GLN A 116 26.14 6.11 30.06
CA GLN A 116 27.27 5.93 29.16
C GLN A 116 27.35 4.44 28.77
N VAL A 117 27.16 4.14 27.49
CA VAL A 117 27.67 2.92 26.87
C VAL A 117 28.55 3.34 25.73
N HIS A 118 29.86 3.12 25.91
CA HIS A 118 30.86 3.27 24.88
C HIS A 118 30.49 2.42 23.65
N SER A 119 30.22 3.05 22.52
CA SER A 119 30.32 2.42 21.20
C SER A 119 31.39 3.13 20.41
N LYS A 120 32.56 2.49 20.32
CA LYS A 120 33.67 2.89 19.47
C LYS A 120 33.34 2.47 18.03
N TYR A 121 33.06 3.44 17.16
CA TYR A 121 33.29 3.26 15.73
C TYR A 121 34.13 4.43 15.21
N HIS A 122 35.34 4.08 14.78
CA HIS A 122 36.31 4.98 14.19
C HIS A 122 35.88 5.34 12.76
N SER A 123 35.51 6.60 12.52
CA SER A 123 35.54 7.16 11.17
C SER A 123 36.91 7.81 10.96
N ARG A 124 37.68 7.25 10.03
CA ARG A 124 39.02 7.70 9.68
C ARG A 124 38.88 8.92 8.75
N ASN A 125 39.12 10.11 9.30
CA ASN A 125 39.27 11.35 8.55
C ASN A 125 40.54 11.29 7.68
N THR A 126 40.43 11.66 6.40
CA THR A 126 41.54 12.22 5.63
C THR A 126 41.38 13.74 5.60
N LYS A 127 42.24 14.43 6.34
CA LYS A 127 42.40 15.90 6.29
C LYS A 127 43.12 16.31 5.00
N LYS A 128 42.69 17.41 4.39
CA LYS A 128 43.57 18.52 3.96
C LYS A 128 42.86 19.86 4.19
N GLU A 129 43.42 20.69 5.07
CA GLU A 129 43.16 22.13 5.24
C GLU A 129 43.89 22.90 4.10
N ALA A 130 43.68 24.18 3.76
CA ALA A 130 43.35 25.39 4.53
C ALA A 130 42.90 26.54 3.54
N PRO A 131 42.90 27.85 3.87
CA PRO A 131 41.88 28.55 4.65
C PRO A 131 41.38 29.90 4.04
N GLY A 132 40.25 30.42 4.56
CA GLY A 132 40.06 31.86 4.82
C GLY A 132 39.14 32.67 3.90
N ARG A 133 37.99 33.13 4.42
CA ARG A 133 37.60 34.55 4.67
C ARG A 133 36.08 34.70 4.84
N GLN A 134 35.71 35.40 5.91
CA GLN A 134 34.38 35.95 6.20
C GLN A 134 33.96 36.98 5.14
N VAL A 135 32.65 37.16 4.89
CA VAL A 135 31.92 38.46 4.86
C VAL A 135 30.40 38.18 4.87
N HIS A 136 29.71 38.74 5.88
CA HIS A 136 28.38 39.43 5.92
C HIS A 136 27.32 39.14 4.81
N SER A 137 25.99 39.23 4.99
CA SER A 137 25.06 39.72 6.03
C SER A 137 23.65 39.80 5.41
N LYS A 138 22.60 39.36 6.15
CA LYS A 138 21.19 39.88 6.22
C LYS A 138 20.37 39.93 4.91
N TYR A 139 19.11 39.50 4.84
CA TYR A 139 17.89 39.94 5.55
C TYR A 139 16.84 38.80 5.46
N HIS A 140 16.25 38.34 6.57
CA HIS A 140 14.91 38.73 7.07
C HIS A 140 13.80 38.83 6.01
N SER A 141 12.92 37.82 5.97
CA SER A 141 11.47 38.08 6.01
C SER A 141 10.75 36.95 6.73
N ARG A 142 10.19 37.30 7.90
CA ARG A 142 9.17 36.51 8.58
C ARG A 142 7.89 36.64 7.76
N ASN A 143 7.22 35.53 7.50
CA ASN A 143 5.77 35.58 7.44
C ASN A 143 5.16 34.38 8.15
N THR A 144 4.61 34.67 9.32
CA THR A 144 3.81 33.81 10.17
C THR A 144 2.48 33.52 9.49
N LYS A 145 2.26 32.29 9.05
CA LYS A 145 0.91 31.73 8.92
C LYS A 145 0.90 30.37 9.58
N ARG A 146 0.31 30.34 10.79
CA ARG A 146 -0.09 29.11 11.49
C ARG A 146 -0.94 28.29 10.52
N LYS A 147 -0.44 27.13 10.12
CA LYS A 147 -1.26 26.11 9.46
C LYS A 147 -2.13 25.46 10.55
N PRO A 148 -3.41 25.17 10.27
CA PRO A 148 -4.25 24.47 11.23
C PRO A 148 -3.66 23.09 11.51
N ASP A 149 -3.64 22.71 12.78
CA ASP A 149 -3.30 21.37 13.22
C ASP A 149 -4.24 20.38 12.51
N LYS A 150 -3.74 19.74 11.45
CA LYS A 150 -4.32 18.49 11.00
C LYS A 150 -3.90 17.46 12.04
N GLU A 151 -4.73 17.26 13.05
CA GLU A 151 -4.75 16.01 13.80
C GLU A 151 -4.99 14.88 12.79
N SER A 152 -3.89 14.36 12.27
CA SER A 152 -3.89 13.18 11.42
C SER A 152 -4.12 11.99 12.34
N VAL A 153 -5.37 11.64 12.59
CA VAL A 153 -5.74 10.33 13.16
C VAL A 153 -5.53 9.28 12.07
N ILE A 154 -4.28 9.07 11.67
CA ILE A 154 -3.89 7.98 10.78
C ILE A 154 -3.68 6.77 11.69
N SER A 155 -4.61 5.83 11.62
CA SER A 155 -4.45 4.54 12.30
C SER A 155 -3.21 3.81 11.77
N LYS A 156 -2.29 3.44 12.66
CA LYS A 156 -1.02 2.74 12.37
C LYS A 156 -1.20 1.22 12.15
N ASN A 157 -2.44 0.73 12.14
CA ASN A 157 -2.70 -0.70 12.15
C ASN A 157 -2.33 -1.36 10.81
N PRO A 158 -1.72 -2.56 10.83
CA PRO A 158 -1.46 -3.32 9.61
C PRO A 158 -2.77 -3.61 8.87
N TYR A 159 -2.75 -3.54 7.54
CA TYR A 159 -3.90 -3.92 6.72
C TYR A 159 -3.47 -4.67 5.46
N PHE A 160 -4.43 -5.28 4.77
CA PHE A 160 -4.26 -5.75 3.39
C PHE A 160 -5.49 -5.38 2.56
N VAL A 161 -5.34 -5.40 1.23
CA VAL A 161 -6.38 -5.00 0.29
C VAL A 161 -6.79 -6.16 -0.59
N LEU A 162 -8.08 -6.21 -0.90
CA LEU A 162 -8.70 -7.17 -1.80
C LEU A 162 -9.55 -6.42 -2.82
N THR A 163 -9.21 -6.54 -4.09
CA THR A 163 -10.15 -6.28 -5.18
C THR A 163 -10.99 -7.54 -5.41
N LEU A 164 -12.31 -7.40 -5.37
CA LEU A 164 -13.25 -8.50 -5.55
C LEU A 164 -13.20 -9.00 -7.00
N LYS A 165 -13.06 -10.31 -7.15
CA LYS A 165 -13.03 -11.03 -8.43
C LYS A 165 -14.20 -12.01 -8.45
N PRO A 166 -14.67 -12.51 -9.61
CA PRO A 166 -15.77 -13.45 -9.68
C PRO A 166 -15.57 -14.69 -8.79
N SER A 167 -14.35 -15.20 -8.71
CA SER A 167 -13.99 -16.34 -7.85
C SER A 167 -14.19 -16.09 -6.34
N HIS A 168 -14.12 -14.84 -5.89
CA HIS A 168 -14.38 -14.46 -4.49
C HIS A 168 -15.89 -14.40 -4.18
N LEU A 169 -16.74 -14.26 -5.19
CA LEU A 169 -18.20 -14.06 -5.07
C LEU A 169 -19.02 -15.34 -5.34
N GLN A 170 -18.35 -16.49 -5.36
CA GLN A 170 -19.00 -17.80 -5.49
C GLN A 170 -19.38 -18.37 -4.12
N LYS A 171 -20.37 -19.27 -4.07
CA LYS A 171 -20.79 -19.95 -2.82
C LYS A 171 -19.64 -20.68 -2.12
N SER A 172 -18.70 -21.23 -2.88
CA SER A 172 -17.48 -21.89 -2.39
C SER A 172 -16.23 -20.99 -2.44
N GLY A 173 -16.41 -19.71 -2.78
CA GLY A 173 -15.36 -18.72 -2.91
C GLY A 173 -14.59 -18.53 -1.61
N LYS A 174 -13.27 -18.34 -1.74
CA LYS A 174 -12.36 -18.12 -0.62
C LYS A 174 -11.47 -16.94 -0.92
N VAL A 175 -11.20 -16.11 0.07
CA VAL A 175 -10.23 -15.02 -0.05
C VAL A 175 -8.91 -15.46 0.54
N THR A 176 -7.87 -15.46 -0.29
CA THR A 176 -6.51 -15.74 0.19
C THR A 176 -5.93 -14.49 0.82
N ILE A 177 -5.51 -14.59 2.08
CA ILE A 177 -4.84 -13.50 2.77
C ILE A 177 -3.38 -13.48 2.32
N PRO A 178 -2.79 -12.31 2.00
CA PRO A 178 -1.39 -12.24 1.60
C PRO A 178 -0.46 -12.93 2.61
N ALA A 179 0.47 -13.74 2.12
CA ALA A 179 1.32 -14.57 2.97
C ALA A 179 2.17 -13.73 3.94
N ASN A 180 2.70 -12.60 3.47
CA ASN A 180 3.49 -11.68 4.31
C ASN A 180 2.64 -11.04 5.40
N PHE A 181 1.40 -10.65 5.08
CA PHE A 181 0.46 -10.13 6.07
C PHE A 181 0.11 -11.19 7.12
N SER A 182 -0.11 -12.44 6.67
CA SER A 182 -0.43 -13.58 7.53
C SER A 182 0.70 -13.86 8.54
N ARG A 183 1.96 -13.86 8.07
CA ARG A 183 3.15 -14.06 8.91
C ARG A 183 3.34 -12.91 9.89
N SER A 184 3.29 -11.67 9.40
CA SER A 184 3.58 -10.48 10.22
C SER A 184 2.53 -10.22 11.31
N ASN A 185 1.31 -10.75 11.15
CA ASN A 185 0.23 -10.64 12.13
C ASN A 185 -0.12 -11.97 12.80
N ASN A 186 0.76 -12.98 12.70
CA ASN A 186 0.61 -14.28 13.36
C ASN A 186 -0.75 -14.95 13.14
N LEU A 187 -1.28 -14.89 11.91
CA LEU A 187 -2.60 -15.49 11.59
C LEU A 187 -2.67 -17.00 11.86
N ASN A 188 -1.52 -17.67 11.93
CA ASN A 188 -1.41 -19.09 12.23
C ASN A 188 -1.88 -19.43 13.66
N GLY A 189 -1.88 -18.44 14.57
CA GLY A 189 -2.37 -18.59 15.94
C GLY A 189 -3.88 -18.49 16.08
N PHE A 190 -4.60 -18.13 15.01
CA PHE A 190 -6.04 -17.88 15.05
C PHE A 190 -6.80 -18.89 14.20
N SER A 191 -7.97 -19.34 14.68
CA SER A 191 -8.87 -20.21 13.91
C SER A 191 -9.87 -19.41 13.06
N SER A 192 -10.01 -18.12 13.33
CA SER A 192 -11.04 -17.26 12.74
C SER A 192 -10.61 -15.80 12.69
N VAL A 193 -11.28 -15.05 11.83
CA VAL A 193 -11.26 -13.59 11.76
C VAL A 193 -12.68 -13.10 12.07
N ILE A 194 -12.82 -12.01 12.83
CA ILE A 194 -14.07 -11.27 12.91
C ILE A 194 -13.90 -10.01 12.08
N LEU A 195 -14.72 -9.86 11.03
CA LEU A 195 -14.73 -8.67 10.21
C LEU A 195 -15.80 -7.70 10.71
N THR A 196 -15.42 -6.48 11.00
CA THR A 196 -16.34 -5.40 11.33
C THR A 196 -16.58 -4.56 10.09
N ASP A 197 -17.80 -4.58 9.57
CA ASP A 197 -18.15 -3.80 8.37
C ASP A 197 -18.34 -2.30 8.68
N PRO A 198 -18.49 -1.42 7.66
CA PRO A 198 -18.70 0.01 7.88
C PRO A 198 -19.96 0.35 8.69
N ASN A 199 -20.95 -0.55 8.70
CA ASN A 199 -22.18 -0.41 9.49
C ASN A 199 -22.03 -0.97 10.92
N ARG A 200 -20.79 -1.27 11.34
CA ARG A 200 -20.42 -1.83 12.66
C ARG A 200 -21.02 -3.21 12.92
N ARG A 201 -21.38 -3.96 11.88
CA ARG A 201 -21.81 -5.37 12.02
C ARG A 201 -20.60 -6.27 12.00
N GLU A 202 -20.61 -7.27 12.87
CA GLU A 202 -19.53 -8.24 13.00
C GLU A 202 -19.85 -9.53 12.23
N TRP A 203 -18.85 -10.02 11.51
CA TRP A 203 -18.94 -11.18 10.65
C TRP A 203 -17.85 -12.19 11.01
N PRO A 204 -18.18 -13.26 11.75
CA PRO A 204 -17.21 -14.30 12.08
C PRO A 204 -16.92 -15.17 10.85
N ILE A 205 -15.64 -15.30 10.52
CA ILE A 205 -15.16 -16.05 9.37
C ILE A 205 -14.10 -17.06 9.82
N LYS A 206 -14.30 -18.33 9.48
CA LYS A 206 -13.30 -19.37 9.75
C LYS A 206 -12.13 -19.25 8.78
N LEU A 207 -10.92 -19.34 9.34
CA LEU A 207 -9.70 -19.44 8.56
C LEU A 207 -9.47 -20.90 8.16
N SER A 208 -9.09 -21.11 6.92
CA SER A 208 -8.56 -22.38 6.43
C SER A 208 -7.11 -22.21 6.03
N PHE A 209 -6.29 -23.23 6.30
CA PHE A 209 -4.85 -23.18 6.08
C PHE A 209 -4.43 -24.25 5.09
N GLN A 210 -3.74 -23.83 4.03
CA GLN A 210 -3.03 -24.75 3.18
C GLN A 210 -1.65 -25.01 3.77
N ARG A 211 -1.42 -26.26 4.19
CA ARG A 211 -0.17 -26.72 4.80
C ARG A 211 0.79 -27.38 3.80
N THR A 212 0.30 -27.81 2.63
CA THR A 212 1.10 -28.40 1.56
C THR A 212 1.57 -27.32 0.57
N GLY A 213 2.88 -27.26 0.33
CA GLY A 213 3.50 -26.23 -0.51
C GLY A 213 3.66 -24.88 0.21
N GLN A 214 3.43 -23.78 -0.50
CA GLN A 214 3.47 -22.45 0.11
C GLN A 214 2.32 -22.28 1.11
N PHE A 215 2.66 -21.95 2.36
CA PHE A 215 1.68 -21.65 3.40
C PHE A 215 0.73 -20.53 2.97
N ARG A 216 -0.59 -20.77 3.05
CA ARG A 216 -1.63 -19.78 2.75
C ARG A 216 -2.79 -19.86 3.75
N ALA A 217 -3.10 -18.75 4.38
CA ALA A 217 -4.33 -18.57 5.14
C ALA A 217 -5.44 -18.05 4.22
N ARG A 218 -6.66 -18.58 4.37
CA ARG A 218 -7.83 -18.17 3.58
C ARG A 218 -9.05 -17.93 4.46
N MET A 219 -9.71 -16.80 4.26
CA MET A 219 -11.08 -16.57 4.70
C MET A 219 -12.02 -17.48 3.90
N ALA A 220 -12.66 -18.43 4.58
CA ALA A 220 -13.47 -19.46 3.93
C ALA A 220 -14.92 -19.44 4.46
N THR A 221 -15.25 -20.26 5.46
CA THR A 221 -16.62 -20.35 5.99
C THR A 221 -17.03 -19.00 6.60
N GLY A 222 -18.19 -18.47 6.19
CA GLY A 222 -18.69 -17.16 6.62
C GLY A 222 -18.39 -16.01 5.66
N TRP A 223 -17.43 -16.18 4.73
CA TRP A 223 -17.14 -15.17 3.71
C TRP A 223 -18.35 -14.89 2.81
N VAL A 224 -19.11 -15.92 2.45
CA VAL A 224 -20.33 -15.80 1.63
C VAL A 224 -21.37 -14.86 2.24
N SER A 225 -21.57 -14.98 3.56
CA SER A 225 -22.50 -14.14 4.30
C SER A 225 -22.04 -12.69 4.32
N PHE A 226 -20.73 -12.46 4.52
CA PHE A 226 -20.13 -11.12 4.53
C PHE A 226 -20.34 -10.40 3.19
N TYR A 227 -19.95 -11.02 2.07
CA TYR A 227 -20.03 -10.33 0.77
C TYR A 227 -21.48 -10.15 0.32
N ALA A 228 -22.37 -11.13 0.59
CA ALA A 228 -23.77 -11.05 0.19
C ALA A 228 -24.51 -9.95 0.98
N SER A 229 -24.31 -9.87 2.30
CA SER A 229 -24.99 -8.86 3.12
C SER A 229 -24.47 -7.44 2.88
N ASN A 230 -23.19 -7.32 2.48
CA ASN A 230 -22.63 -6.04 2.05
C ASN A 230 -22.86 -5.75 0.55
N LYS A 231 -23.57 -6.61 -0.17
CA LYS A 231 -23.86 -6.46 -1.62
C LYS A 231 -22.60 -6.18 -2.43
N LEU A 232 -21.51 -6.89 -2.13
CA LEU A 232 -20.24 -6.69 -2.84
C LEU A 232 -20.33 -7.23 -4.26
N GLN A 233 -19.75 -6.49 -5.21
CA GLN A 233 -19.71 -6.83 -6.62
C GLN A 233 -18.27 -6.99 -7.12
N GLU A 234 -18.11 -7.51 -8.33
CA GLU A 234 -16.80 -7.56 -8.98
C GLU A 234 -16.23 -6.14 -9.11
N GLY A 235 -14.93 -6.00 -8.86
CA GLY A 235 -14.26 -4.70 -8.87
C GLY A 235 -14.40 -3.88 -7.59
N ASP A 236 -15.32 -4.22 -6.67
CA ASP A 236 -15.34 -3.59 -5.34
C ASP A 236 -14.01 -3.84 -4.63
N VAL A 237 -13.57 -2.88 -3.82
CA VAL A 237 -12.31 -2.97 -3.07
C VAL A 237 -12.60 -3.00 -1.57
N CYS A 238 -12.08 -4.03 -0.89
CA CYS A 238 -12.09 -4.12 0.57
C CYS A 238 -10.69 -3.90 1.13
N VAL A 239 -10.58 -3.03 2.13
CA VAL A 239 -9.37 -2.83 2.95
C VAL A 239 -9.62 -3.43 4.32
N PHE A 240 -8.83 -4.43 4.70
CA PHE A 240 -8.94 -5.16 5.96
C PHE A 240 -7.83 -4.73 6.91
N GLU A 241 -8.17 -3.97 7.94
CA GLU A 241 -7.24 -3.37 8.90
C GLU A 241 -7.30 -4.10 10.24
N VAL A 242 -6.17 -4.59 10.77
CA VAL A 242 -6.14 -5.34 12.04
C VAL A 242 -6.53 -4.43 13.19
N ASN A 243 -7.58 -4.81 13.92
CA ASN A 243 -7.94 -4.16 15.17
C ASN A 243 -7.24 -4.87 16.33
N ARG A 244 -6.15 -4.28 16.84
CA ARG A 244 -5.38 -4.84 17.97
C ARG A 244 -5.96 -4.50 19.34
N SER A 245 -6.90 -3.55 19.42
CA SER A 245 -7.51 -3.13 20.69
C SER A 245 -8.49 -4.16 21.26
N SER A 246 -8.89 -5.13 20.45
CA SER A 246 -9.88 -6.14 20.81
C SER A 246 -9.37 -7.52 20.36
N GLN A 247 -8.71 -8.23 21.27
CA GLN A 247 -8.22 -9.58 21.03
C GLN A 247 -9.10 -10.58 21.78
N CYS A 248 -9.63 -11.57 21.07
CA CYS A 248 -10.13 -12.78 21.71
C CYS A 248 -9.11 -13.91 21.46
N ASN A 249 -9.03 -14.88 22.38
CA ASN A 249 -7.96 -15.89 22.36
C ASN A 249 -7.92 -16.77 21.09
N LYS A 250 -8.96 -16.75 20.24
CA LYS A 250 -9.07 -17.61 19.03
C LYS A 250 -9.40 -16.87 17.73
N SER A 251 -9.74 -15.59 17.79
CA SER A 251 -10.06 -14.78 16.61
C SER A 251 -9.32 -13.45 16.65
N ILE A 252 -8.79 -13.08 15.49
CA ILE A 252 -8.27 -11.73 15.25
C ILE A 252 -9.41 -10.86 14.71
N MET A 253 -9.48 -9.61 15.14
CA MET A 253 -10.47 -8.65 14.62
C MET A 253 -9.86 -7.82 13.48
N MET A 254 -10.66 -7.54 12.47
CA MET A 254 -10.31 -6.61 11.40
C MET A 254 -11.47 -5.68 11.07
N ASP A 255 -11.19 -4.39 11.03
CA ASP A 255 -12.13 -3.40 10.52
C ASP A 255 -12.05 -3.38 8.98
N VAL A 256 -13.21 -3.32 8.33
CA VAL A 256 -13.30 -3.36 6.86
C VAL A 256 -13.80 -2.04 6.31
N LYS A 257 -13.03 -1.45 5.40
CA LYS A 257 -13.47 -0.33 4.56
C LYS A 257 -13.84 -0.87 3.19
N ILE A 258 -15.00 -0.46 2.67
CA ILE A 258 -15.53 -0.91 1.37
C ILE A 258 -15.57 0.29 0.43
N PHE A 259 -14.94 0.15 -0.74
CA PHE A 259 -14.95 1.13 -1.81
C PHE A 259 -15.63 0.50 -3.02
N ARG A 260 -16.66 1.18 -3.55
CA ARG A 260 -17.46 0.64 -4.66
C ARG A 260 -16.76 0.83 -5.99
N ALA A 261 -16.84 -0.19 -6.84
CA ALA A 261 -16.45 -0.06 -8.23
C ALA A 261 -17.27 1.05 -8.90
N PRO A 262 -16.69 1.83 -9.83
CA PRO A 262 -17.47 2.74 -10.66
C PRO A 262 -18.54 1.94 -11.42
N LEU A 263 -19.79 2.43 -11.44
CA LEU A 263 -20.84 1.84 -12.25
C LEU A 263 -20.40 1.91 -13.72
N VAL A 264 -20.09 0.77 -14.33
CA VAL A 264 -20.02 0.69 -15.79
C VAL A 264 -21.47 0.74 -16.25
N HIS A 265 -21.95 1.92 -16.66
CA HIS A 265 -23.20 2.00 -17.38
C HIS A 265 -23.06 1.12 -18.62
N GLY A 266 -23.79 0.02 -18.65
CA GLY A 266 -23.92 -0.82 -19.82
C GLY A 266 -24.44 0.03 -20.97
N ILE A 267 -23.63 0.18 -22.01
CA ILE A 267 -24.11 0.56 -23.33
C ILE A 267 -24.76 -0.71 -23.89
N ASP A 268 -26.02 -0.94 -23.51
CA ASP A 268 -26.91 -1.85 -24.21
C ASP A 268 -28.10 -1.03 -24.70
N SER A 269 -27.93 -0.40 -25.85
CA SER A 269 -28.98 -0.10 -26.84
C SER A 269 -28.33 0.67 -27.99
N LEU A 270 -27.89 -0.08 -28.99
CA LEU A 270 -27.90 0.23 -30.42
C LEU A 270 -26.96 -0.77 -31.09
N ASN A 271 -27.49 -1.92 -31.47
CA ASN A 271 -27.28 -2.45 -32.80
C ASN A 271 -28.50 -3.31 -33.16
N SER A 272 -28.97 -3.02 -34.37
CA SER A 272 -30.18 -3.40 -35.09
C SER A 272 -30.61 -4.85 -35.02
#